data_AF-A0A496QMX3-F1
#
_entry.id   AF-A0A496QMX3-F1
#
_cell.length_a   1.000
_cell.length_b   1.000
_cell.length_c   1.000
_cell.angle_alpha   90.00
_cell.angle_beta   90.00
_cell.angle_gamma   90.00
#
_symmetry.space_group_name_H-M   'P 1'
#
loop_
_entity.id
_entity.type
_entity.pdbx_description
1 polymer ?
#
loop_
_entity_poly.entity_id
_entity_poly.type
_entity_poly.pdbx_seq_one_letter_code
_entity_poly.pdbx_strand_id
1 'polypeptide(L)' 'MAINPIKVTQNIRESYVRYLTSTFGLRDTNLRNLFHQEVEKFWFTNGPILEATPPFTKGCYLKDL' A
#
# COMPACT_ATOMS: atom_id res chain seq x y z
N MET A 1 -9.67 -16.07 8.71
CA MET A 1 -9.71 -15.36 7.41
C MET A 1 -8.36 -14.69 7.22
N ALA A 2 -7.57 -15.07 6.21
CA ALA A 2 -6.26 -14.44 5.99
C ALA A 2 -6.45 -13.08 5.32
N ILE A 3 -5.89 -12.02 5.91
CA ILE A 3 -5.88 -10.68 5.31
C ILE A 3 -4.84 -10.67 4.20
N ASN A 4 -5.20 -10.19 3.01
CA ASN A 4 -4.23 -9.95 1.94
C ASN A 4 -3.69 -8.51 2.10
N PRO A 5 -2.44 -8.34 2.59
CA PRO A 5 -1.92 -7.02 2.93
C PRO A 5 -1.76 -6.12 1.70
N ILE A 6 -1.46 -6.70 0.53
CA ILE A 6 -1.37 -5.95 -0.74
C ILE A 6 -2.72 -5.33 -1.09
N LYS A 7 -3.80 -6.12 -1.02
CA LYS A 7 -5.16 -5.62 -1.30
C LYS A 7 -5.59 -4.56 -0.29
N VAL A 8 -5.26 -4.75 0.99
CA VAL A 8 -5.62 -3.78 2.02
C VAL A 8 -4.93 -2.44 1.80
N THR A 9 -3.62 -2.43 1.54
CA THR A 9 -2.89 -1.18 1.25
C THR A 9 -3.46 -0.47 0.03
N GLN A 10 -3.80 -1.21 -1.03
CA GLN A 10 -4.43 -0.62 -2.22
C GLN A 10 -5.79 0.03 -1.89
N ASN A 11 -6.64 -0.65 -1.13
CA ASN A 11 -7.95 -0.13 -0.73
C ASN A 11 -7.82 1.14 0.14
N ILE A 12 -6.81 1.20 1.02
CA ILE A 12 -6.53 2.38 1.85
C ILE A 12 -6.12 3.54 0.96
N ARG A 13 -5.19 3.33 0.00
CA ARG A 13 -4.76 4.36 -0.96
C ARG A 13 -5.96 4.93 -1.71
N GLU A 14 -6.78 4.08 -2.32
CA GLU A 14 -7.94 4.49 -3.12
C GLU A 14 -8.98 5.23 -2.28
N SER A 15 -9.21 4.79 -1.05
CA SER A 15 -10.14 5.46 -0.14
C SER A 15 -9.65 6.85 0.25
N TYR A 16 -8.35 7.01 0.48
CA TYR A 16 -7.75 8.30 0.80
C TYR A 16 -7.76 9.26 -0.40
N VAL A 17 -7.45 8.78 -1.61
CA VAL A 17 -7.58 9.56 -2.85
C VAL A 17 -9.02 10.04 -3.06
N ARG A 18 -10.01 9.16 -2.86
CA ARG A 18 -11.43 9.49 -2.94
C ARG A 18 -11.84 10.51 -1.88
N TYR A 19 -11.33 10.39 -0.66
CA TYR A 19 -11.55 11.39 0.39
C TYR A 19 -11.01 12.76 -0.01
N LEU A 20 -9.77 12.85 -0.49
CA LEU A 20 -9.17 14.12 -0.92
C LEU A 20 -9.95 14.76 -2.06
N THR A 21 -10.28 13.98 -3.10
CA THR A 21 -11.00 14.46 -4.29
C THR A 21 -12.45 14.87 -4.02
N SER A 22 -13.12 14.24 -3.04
CA SER A 22 -14.48 14.64 -2.63
C SER A 22 -14.51 15.79 -1.63
N THR A 23 -13.48 15.93 -0.78
CA THR A 23 -13.40 16.98 0.25
C THR A 23 -13.04 18.34 -0.36
N PHE A 24 -12.08 18.37 -1.29
CA PHE A 24 -11.62 19.61 -1.91
C PHE A 24 -12.40 19.91 -3.19
N GLY A 25 -13.58 20.52 -3.02
CA GLY A 25 -14.44 20.98 -4.11
C GLY A 25 -13.91 22.22 -4.84
N LEU A 26 -12.81 22.07 -5.58
CA LEU A 26 -12.18 23.14 -6.35
C LEU A 26 -13.12 23.62 -7.46
N ARG A 27 -13.44 24.93 -7.44
CA ARG A 27 -14.35 25.58 -8.41
C ARG A 27 -13.74 25.70 -9.80
N ASP A 28 -12.44 25.97 -9.85
CA ASP A 28 -11.72 26.04 -11.12
C ASP A 28 -11.49 24.64 -11.68
N THR A 29 -12.01 24.39 -12.88
CA THR A 29 -11.96 23.07 -13.52
C THR A 29 -10.54 22.63 -13.85
N ASN A 30 -9.67 23.56 -14.24
CA ASN A 30 -8.28 23.23 -14.57
C ASN A 30 -7.52 22.83 -13.31
N LEU A 31 -7.66 23.62 -12.25
CA LEU A 31 -7.05 23.34 -10.96
C LEU A 31 -7.58 22.03 -10.37
N ARG A 32 -8.88 21.75 -10.51
CA ARG A 32 -9.48 20.47 -10.11
C ARG A 32 -8.84 19.30 -10.86
N ASN A 33 -8.73 19.40 -12.18
CA ASN A 33 -8.14 18.31 -12.98
C ASN A 33 -6.67 18.06 -12.61
N LEU A 34 -5.89 19.13 -12.43
CA LEU A 34 -4.49 19.04 -11.98
C LEU A 34 -4.40 18.40 -10.58
N PHE A 35 -5.27 18.81 -9.66
CA PHE A 35 -5.32 18.24 -8.32
C PHE A 35 -5.61 16.74 -8.35
N HIS A 36 -6.64 16.31 -9.10
CA HIS A 36 -6.97 14.89 -9.23
C HIS A 36 -5.80 14.07 -9.82
N GLN A 37 -5.10 14.62 -10.82
CA GLN A 37 -3.95 13.96 -11.42
C GLN A 37 -2.78 13.81 -10.45
N GLU A 38 -2.49 14.83 -9.66
CA GLU A 38 -1.37 14.79 -8.71
C GLU A 38 -1.66 13.91 -7.50
N VAL A 39 -2.91 13.92 -7.00
CA VAL A 39 -3.34 13.03 -5.93
C VAL A 39 -3.26 11.55 -6.37
N GLU A 40 -3.60 11.21 -7.60
CA GLU A 40 -3.45 9.82 -8.07
C GLU A 40 -1.99 9.35 -8.17
N LYS A 41 -1.06 10.26 -8.50
CA LYS A 41 0.37 9.93 -8.63
C LYS A 41 1.10 9.86 -7.30
N PHE A 42 0.60 10.54 -6.27
CA PHE A 42 1.31 10.67 -5.01
C PHE A 42 1.30 9.36 -4.20
N TRP A 43 2.46 9.00 -3.63
CA TRP A 43 2.60 7.83 -2.77
C TRP A 43 2.12 8.13 -1.34
N PHE A 44 0.80 8.09 -1.12
CA PHE A 44 0.20 8.28 0.21
C PHE A 44 0.43 7.10 1.17
N THR A 45 0.95 5.98 0.68
CA THR A 45 1.17 4.76 1.47
C THR A 45 2.56 4.22 1.23
N ASN A 46 3.23 3.78 2.29
CA ASN A 46 4.55 3.14 2.22
C ASN A 46 4.51 1.68 1.71
N GLY A 47 3.32 1.16 1.37
CA GLY A 47 3.12 -0.24 1.05
C GLY A 47 2.98 -1.12 2.30
N PRO A 48 2.63 -2.41 2.12
CA PRO A 48 2.63 -3.36 3.22
C PRO A 48 4.05 -3.80 3.58
N ILE A 49 4.34 -3.95 4.87
CA ILE A 49 5.55 -4.64 5.33
C ILE A 49 5.28 -6.14 5.21
N LEU A 50 6.08 -6.82 4.38
CA LEU A 50 6.02 -8.27 4.21
C LEU A 50 7.22 -8.90 4.90
N GLU A 51 6.96 -9.59 6.00
CA GLU A 51 7.97 -10.41 6.67
C GLU A 51 7.90 -11.84 6.12
N ALA A 52 9.00 -12.31 5.53
CA ALA A 52 9.15 -13.68 5.07
C ALA A 52 10.30 -14.34 5.82
N THR A 53 9.98 -15.09 6.88
CA THR A 53 10.96 -15.93 7.56
C THR A 53 11.17 -17.21 6.74
N PRO A 54 12.41 -17.59 6.41
CA PRO A 54 12.65 -18.87 5.76
C PRO A 54 12.18 -20.02 6.66
N PRO A 55 11.75 -21.15 6.07
CA PRO A 55 11.39 -22.32 6.86
C PRO A 55 12.59 -22.77 7.69
N PHE A 56 12.32 -23.20 8.92
CA PHE A 56 13.35 -23.75 9.79
C PHE A 56 13.99 -24.98 9.14
N THR A 57 15.31 -24.95 8.98
CA THR A 57 16.10 -26.10 8.51
C THR A 57 16.83 -26.74 9.69
N LYS A 58 16.73 -28.07 9.80
CA LYS A 58 17.51 -28.84 10.78
C LYS A 58 18.96 -28.93 10.29
N GLY A 59 19.92 -28.63 11.15
CA GLY A 59 21.34 -28.88 10.90
C GLY A 59 21.68 -30.38 11.03
N CYS A 60 22.93 -30.73 10.75
CA CYS A 60 23.49 -32.05 11.04
C CYS A 60 23.78 -32.22 12.53
N TYR A 61 23.73 -33.45 13.04
CA TYR A 61 24.24 -33.75 14.38
C TYR A 61 25.76 -33.78 14.34
N LEU A 62 26.42 -33.58 15.49
CA LEU A 62 27.89 -33.65 15.59
C LEU A 62 28.47 -34.98 15.07
N LYS A 63 27.69 -36.06 15.13
CA LYS A 63 28.05 -37.39 14.61
C LYS A 63 28.01 -37.52 13.08
N ASP A 64 27.40 -36.56 12.40
CA ASP A 64 27.24 -36.54 10.93
C ASP A 64 28.29 -35.62 10.28
N LEU A 65 29.21 -35.04 11.07
CA LEU A 65 30.43 -34.34 10.63
C LEU A 65 31.55 -35.35 10.41
#